data_AF-A0A3M6U428-F1
#
_entry.id   AF-A0A3M6U428-F1
#
_cell.length_a   1.000
_cell.length_b   1.000
_cell.length_c   1.000
_cell.angle_alpha   90.00
_cell.angle_beta   90.00
_cell.angle_gamma   90.00
#
_symmetry.space_group_name_H-M   'P 1'
#
loop_
_entity.id
_entity.type
_entity.pdbx_description
1 polymer ?
#
loop_
_entity_poly.entity_id
_entity_poly.type
_entity_poly.pdbx_seq_one_letter_code
_entity_poly.pdbx_strand_id
1 'polypeptide(L)'
;MEFYNPQNDIAGVEHSLLFCREMESESPEFNLHPRDYLKLLTPSTSQEESSKPPVPSNVLSMTQLKTMDLADQVRALLIKAKVISFSQLCRLLSPAAKEASVLKCLQQYAVLVQGCWVVKSELLYPEGTISPSGGIAADILCKGRDYLMWRFTQSRVVVRKDIKSVTKLPSEDIKEMLDQMSRMKVTIGWEFVLPYDIEFVQKHPDVYKQQLTMWEAKYQVLQKQLNVPKQDKLGIDLKKINTDSCPSIGNKRVSKPSKSKSNHVMNHNTSQDGSTEEEHLPMEIDCKEVASNNMNHELRKEPLATNDTHVQDLLKILQDFVREKLHRTVLSLADFKRLLLLRQTASSPGDPLCSGVPDVLLEKAILGTGATEIDFKWPTEALSGDIQSRRLFSFRSTGDSADEYRALLLDMFSKSWVLTRKEFNARATEQVGAVPGRKEWMTIQQDLLERMSNRHSQWYLRGTSTILTNL
;
A
#
# COMPACT_ATOMS: atom_id res chain seq x y z
N MET A 1 11.66 -84.02 -7.80
CA MET A 1 10.29 -83.70 -7.36
C MET A 1 9.34 -84.58 -8.15
N GLU A 2 8.50 -85.33 -7.46
CA GLU A 2 7.40 -86.06 -8.10
C GLU A 2 6.19 -85.13 -8.18
N PHE A 3 5.43 -85.23 -9.27
CA PHE A 3 4.24 -84.43 -9.48
C PHE A 3 3.02 -85.16 -8.91
N TYR A 4 2.33 -84.54 -7.97
CA TYR A 4 1.08 -85.03 -7.40
C TYR A 4 -0.09 -84.21 -7.94
N ASN A 5 -1.08 -84.88 -8.52
CA ASN A 5 -2.31 -84.26 -9.00
C ASN A 5 -3.10 -83.70 -7.80
N PRO A 6 -3.76 -82.54 -7.89
CA PRO A 6 -4.62 -81.99 -6.82
C PRO A 6 -5.75 -82.91 -6.32
N GLN A 7 -6.10 -83.97 -7.06
CA GLN A 7 -7.05 -85.01 -6.63
C GLN A 7 -6.41 -86.12 -5.78
N ASN A 8 -5.09 -86.10 -5.62
CA ASN A 8 -4.35 -87.07 -4.83
C ASN A 8 -4.47 -86.73 -3.34
N ASP A 9 -4.69 -87.74 -2.50
CA ASP A 9 -4.84 -87.59 -1.05
C ASP A 9 -3.67 -86.85 -0.40
N ILE A 10 -2.46 -87.05 -0.94
CA ILE A 10 -1.23 -86.37 -0.47
C ILE A 10 -1.35 -84.85 -0.62
N ALA A 11 -1.92 -84.37 -1.74
CA ALA A 11 -2.16 -82.95 -1.96
C ALA A 11 -3.19 -82.38 -0.97
N GLY A 12 -4.18 -83.18 -0.57
CA GLY A 12 -5.16 -82.79 0.44
C GLY A 12 -4.56 -82.66 1.85
N VAL A 13 -3.64 -83.56 2.20
CA VAL A 13 -2.90 -83.51 3.48
C VAL A 13 -1.98 -82.29 3.51
N GLU A 14 -1.23 -82.03 2.44
CA GLU A 14 -0.36 -80.84 2.37
C GLU A 14 -1.17 -79.53 2.35
N HIS A 15 -2.31 -79.49 1.66
CA HIS A 15 -3.21 -78.34 1.69
C HIS A 15 -3.71 -78.04 3.11
N SER A 16 -3.89 -79.07 3.93
CA SER A 16 -4.30 -78.90 5.33
C SER A 16 -3.21 -78.23 6.19
N LEU A 17 -1.94 -78.28 5.77
CA LEU A 17 -0.82 -77.60 6.42
C LEU A 17 -0.77 -76.09 6.13
N LEU A 18 -1.52 -75.60 5.15
CA LEU A 18 -1.63 -74.16 4.85
C LEU A 18 -2.44 -73.40 5.91
N PHE A 19 -3.24 -74.11 6.70
CA PHE A 19 -4.06 -73.51 7.75
C PHE A 19 -3.28 -73.41 9.07
N CYS A 20 -3.13 -72.19 9.58
CA CYS A 20 -2.64 -71.98 10.94
C CYS A 20 -3.77 -72.27 11.95
N ARG A 21 -3.51 -73.11 12.96
CA ARG A 21 -4.49 -73.46 14.01
C ARG A 21 -4.68 -72.39 15.08
N GLU A 22 -3.81 -71.38 15.12
CA GLU A 22 -3.85 -70.26 16.06
C GLU A 22 -4.39 -69.01 15.36
N MET A 23 -5.70 -68.80 15.34
CA MET A 23 -6.34 -67.65 14.68
C MET A 23 -6.74 -66.51 15.64
N GLU A 24 -6.72 -66.71 16.96
CA GLU A 24 -7.33 -65.77 17.92
C GLU A 24 -6.36 -64.87 18.68
N SER A 25 -5.10 -64.73 18.23
CA SER A 25 -4.16 -63.79 18.85
C SER A 25 -4.05 -62.51 18.01
N GLU A 26 -4.41 -61.36 18.59
CA GLU A 26 -4.11 -60.05 17.99
C GLU A 26 -2.60 -59.97 17.71
N SER A 27 -2.21 -59.87 16.44
CA SER A 27 -0.81 -59.89 16.02
C SER A 27 -0.07 -58.64 16.50
N PRO A 28 0.85 -58.76 17.49
CA PRO A 28 1.54 -57.59 18.07
C PRO A 28 2.56 -56.95 17.11
N GLU A 29 2.84 -57.60 15.99
CA GLU A 29 3.83 -57.16 14.99
C GLU A 29 3.31 -56.03 14.09
N PHE A 30 1.99 -55.85 13.98
CA PHE A 30 1.35 -54.83 13.13
C PHE A 30 0.86 -53.60 13.92
N ASN A 31 1.63 -53.16 14.92
CA ASN A 31 1.34 -51.98 15.73
C ASN A 31 1.89 -50.66 15.15
N LEU A 32 2.32 -50.66 13.89
CA LEU A 32 2.90 -49.48 13.25
C LEU A 32 1.80 -48.48 12.86
N HIS A 33 1.97 -47.23 13.28
CA HIS A 33 1.12 -46.15 12.82
C HIS A 33 1.29 -45.96 11.30
N PRO A 34 0.23 -45.65 10.53
CA PRO A 34 0.30 -45.54 9.06
C PRO A 34 1.43 -44.67 8.52
N ARG A 35 1.82 -43.63 9.26
CA ARG A 35 2.94 -42.73 8.91
C ARG A 35 4.31 -43.40 9.02
N ASP A 36 4.51 -44.25 10.02
CA ASP A 36 5.79 -44.91 10.26
C ASP A 36 5.94 -46.14 9.35
N TYR A 37 4.82 -46.82 9.06
CA TYR A 37 4.78 -47.82 8.00
C TYR A 37 5.13 -47.23 6.64
N LEU A 38 4.58 -46.05 6.30
CA LEU A 38 4.90 -45.36 5.04
C LEU A 38 6.39 -44.99 4.96
N LYS A 39 6.99 -44.49 6.05
CA LYS A 39 8.44 -44.22 6.11
C LYS A 39 9.29 -45.46 5.89
N LEU A 40 8.86 -46.63 6.38
CA LEU A 40 9.57 -47.89 6.19
C LEU A 40 9.50 -48.35 4.72
N LEU A 41 8.34 -48.16 4.07
CA LEU A 41 8.16 -48.45 2.64
C LEU A 41 8.94 -47.49 1.73
N THR A 42 9.22 -46.28 2.22
CA THR A 42 10.03 -45.28 1.51
C THR A 42 11.30 -44.98 2.31
N PRO A 43 12.33 -45.86 2.26
CA PRO A 43 13.60 -45.58 2.91
C PRO A 43 14.11 -44.24 2.39
N SER A 44 14.19 -43.26 3.29
CA SER A 44 14.74 -41.95 2.95
C SER A 44 16.18 -42.21 2.52
N THR A 45 16.50 -41.96 1.26
CA THR A 45 17.88 -42.04 0.74
C THR A 45 18.70 -40.92 1.37
N SER A 46 19.06 -41.09 2.62
CA SER A 46 20.08 -40.30 3.32
C SER A 46 21.32 -41.18 3.41
N GLN A 47 22.03 -41.31 2.29
CA GLN A 47 23.48 -41.18 2.36
C GLN A 47 23.80 -39.74 2.01
N GLU A 48 24.30 -39.04 3.01
CA GLU A 48 24.98 -37.76 2.87
C GLU A 48 26.17 -37.93 1.92
N GLU A 49 26.00 -37.55 0.65
CA GLU A 49 27.13 -37.02 -0.10
C GLU A 49 26.76 -35.63 -0.60
N SER A 50 27.49 -34.68 -0.01
CA SER A 50 27.65 -33.30 -0.42
C SER A 50 27.95 -33.20 -1.93
N SER A 51 26.91 -33.01 -2.74
CA SER A 51 27.02 -32.18 -3.93
C SER A 51 25.73 -31.39 -4.09
N LYS A 52 25.81 -30.09 -3.79
CA LYS A 52 24.70 -29.17 -4.05
C LYS A 52 24.40 -29.24 -5.55
N PRO A 53 23.19 -29.67 -5.99
CA PRO A 53 22.83 -29.49 -7.38
C PRO A 53 22.87 -27.99 -7.70
N PRO A 54 23.23 -27.59 -8.94
CA PRO A 54 23.29 -26.19 -9.35
C PRO A 54 21.86 -25.68 -9.59
N VAL A 55 21.07 -25.65 -8.52
CA VAL A 55 19.75 -25.01 -8.50
C VAL A 55 20.02 -23.54 -8.17
N PRO A 56 19.40 -22.57 -8.87
CA PRO A 56 19.59 -21.16 -8.56
C PRO A 56 19.32 -20.93 -7.07
N SER A 57 20.25 -20.24 -6.40
CA SER A 57 20.31 -19.98 -4.96
C SER A 57 19.06 -19.31 -4.34
N ASN A 58 18.07 -19.00 -5.18
CA ASN A 58 16.85 -18.28 -4.84
C ASN A 58 15.70 -19.20 -4.36
N VAL A 59 15.88 -20.53 -4.39
CA VAL A 59 14.83 -21.50 -4.04
C VAL A 59 15.10 -22.18 -2.69
N LEU A 60 14.71 -21.52 -1.58
CA LEU A 60 14.55 -22.19 -0.28
C LEU A 60 13.34 -23.15 -0.31
N SER A 61 13.57 -24.43 -0.06
CA SER A 61 12.53 -25.45 0.09
C SER A 61 12.02 -25.54 1.53
N MET A 62 10.75 -25.89 1.73
CA MET A 62 10.18 -26.10 3.08
C MET A 62 10.88 -27.23 3.85
N THR A 63 11.48 -28.19 3.15
CA THR A 63 12.27 -29.29 3.72
C THR A 63 13.62 -28.80 4.25
N GLN A 64 14.34 -27.98 3.50
CA GLN A 64 15.57 -27.32 3.98
C GLN A 64 15.30 -26.37 5.14
N LEU A 65 14.17 -25.66 5.11
CA LEU A 65 13.79 -24.78 6.22
C LEU A 65 13.64 -25.58 7.53
N LYS A 66 13.06 -26.78 7.46
CA LYS A 66 12.86 -27.65 8.65
C LYS A 66 14.15 -28.23 9.25
N THR A 67 15.25 -28.27 8.49
CA THR A 67 16.55 -28.75 8.99
C THR A 67 17.39 -27.65 9.64
N MET A 68 17.02 -26.38 9.46
CA MET A 68 17.72 -25.22 10.02
C MET A 68 17.21 -24.93 11.44
N ASP A 69 18.01 -24.23 12.25
CA ASP A 69 17.54 -23.74 13.55
C ASP A 69 16.56 -22.56 13.37
N LEU A 70 15.88 -22.15 14.44
CA LEU A 70 14.87 -21.09 14.34
C LEU A 70 15.45 -19.75 13.84
N ALA A 71 16.68 -19.41 14.24
CA ALA A 71 17.30 -18.14 13.89
C ALA A 71 17.63 -18.10 12.40
N ASP A 72 18.21 -19.17 11.88
CA ASP A 72 18.55 -19.34 10.47
C ASP A 72 17.30 -19.49 9.60
N GLN A 73 16.23 -20.14 10.10
CA GLN A 73 14.94 -20.17 9.42
C GLN A 73 14.37 -18.76 9.22
N VAL A 74 14.33 -17.96 10.30
CA VAL A 74 13.84 -16.58 10.25
C VAL A 74 14.71 -15.75 9.32
N ARG A 75 16.04 -15.85 9.44
CA ARG A 75 16.99 -15.13 8.58
C ARG A 75 16.81 -15.48 7.10
N ALA A 76 16.73 -16.76 6.76
CA ALA A 76 16.57 -17.23 5.39
C ALA A 76 15.24 -16.76 4.77
N LEU A 77 14.14 -16.84 5.53
CA LEU A 77 12.85 -16.32 5.09
C LEU A 77 12.89 -14.81 4.85
N LEU A 78 13.51 -14.03 5.74
CA LEU A 78 13.62 -12.58 5.59
C LEU A 78 14.48 -12.17 4.39
N ILE A 79 15.60 -12.85 4.16
CA ILE A 79 16.45 -12.57 3.00
C ILE A 79 15.70 -12.86 1.69
N LYS A 80 14.85 -13.89 1.65
CA LYS A 80 14.07 -14.24 0.46
C LYS A 80 12.84 -13.34 0.27
N ALA A 81 12.07 -13.10 1.33
CA ALA A 81 10.83 -12.33 1.26
C ALA A 81 11.05 -10.81 1.23
N LYS A 82 12.15 -10.31 1.82
CA LYS A 82 12.51 -8.90 2.04
C LYS A 82 11.56 -8.11 2.95
N VAL A 83 10.25 -8.31 2.79
CA VAL A 83 9.16 -7.73 3.58
C VAL A 83 8.14 -8.83 3.92
N ILE A 84 7.74 -8.92 5.19
CA ILE A 84 6.76 -9.93 5.64
C ILE A 84 5.92 -9.40 6.82
N SER A 85 4.65 -9.81 6.92
CA SER A 85 3.86 -9.57 8.14
C SER A 85 4.23 -10.57 9.23
N PHE A 86 4.02 -10.21 10.51
CA PHE A 86 4.33 -11.14 11.60
C PHE A 86 3.46 -12.41 11.53
N SER A 87 2.18 -12.26 11.22
CA SER A 87 1.23 -13.37 11.02
C SER A 87 1.66 -14.32 9.90
N GLN A 88 2.14 -13.79 8.77
CA GLN A 88 2.66 -14.60 7.67
C GLN A 88 3.91 -15.37 8.06
N LEU A 89 4.84 -14.73 8.79
CA LEU A 89 6.05 -15.39 9.27
C LEU A 89 5.72 -16.54 10.22
N CYS A 90 4.84 -16.31 11.20
CA CYS A 90 4.40 -17.35 12.13
C CYS A 90 3.73 -18.53 11.39
N ARG A 91 2.94 -18.26 10.34
CA ARG A 91 2.34 -19.31 9.51
C ARG A 91 3.37 -20.16 8.77
N LEU A 92 4.45 -19.55 8.28
CA LEU A 92 5.53 -20.28 7.58
C LEU A 92 6.39 -21.12 8.54
N LEU A 93 6.50 -20.71 9.81
CA LEU A 93 7.28 -21.40 10.84
C LEU A 93 6.46 -22.41 11.66
N SER A 94 5.13 -22.44 11.54
CA SER A 94 4.27 -23.33 12.33
C SER A 94 4.41 -24.79 11.90
N PRO A 95 4.49 -25.76 12.84
CA PRO A 95 4.33 -25.65 14.30
C PRO A 95 5.66 -25.52 15.08
N ALA A 96 6.77 -25.14 14.41
CA ALA A 96 8.11 -25.31 14.95
C ALA A 96 8.50 -24.36 16.11
N ALA A 97 7.81 -23.23 16.29
CA ALA A 97 8.24 -22.21 17.26
C ALA A 97 7.10 -21.41 17.91
N LYS A 98 7.31 -21.03 19.18
CA LYS A 98 6.43 -20.12 19.93
C LYS A 98 6.58 -18.69 19.39
N GLU A 99 5.48 -17.94 19.30
CA GLU A 99 5.45 -16.56 18.78
C GLU A 99 6.47 -15.63 19.45
N ALA A 100 6.64 -15.72 20.77
CA ALA A 100 7.60 -14.88 21.51
C ALA A 100 9.06 -15.14 21.09
N SER A 101 9.43 -16.41 20.85
CA SER A 101 10.76 -16.78 20.38
C SER A 101 10.99 -16.30 18.94
N VAL A 102 9.97 -16.46 18.08
CA VAL A 102 10.00 -15.94 16.71
C VAL A 102 10.21 -14.43 16.71
N LEU A 103 9.46 -13.69 17.54
CA LEU A 103 9.56 -12.24 17.64
C LEU A 103 10.92 -11.76 18.16
N LYS A 104 11.52 -12.49 19.10
CA LYS A 104 12.88 -12.20 19.59
C LYS A 104 13.93 -12.39 18.50
N CYS A 105 13.88 -13.51 17.77
CA CYS A 105 14.79 -13.76 16.64
C CYS A 105 14.57 -12.75 15.50
N LEU A 106 13.31 -12.44 15.19
CA LEU A 106 12.93 -11.51 14.14
C LEU A 106 13.55 -10.13 14.32
N GLN A 107 13.56 -9.59 15.54
CA GLN A 107 14.18 -8.30 15.86
C GLN A 107 15.70 -8.27 15.64
N GLN A 108 16.37 -9.42 15.61
CA GLN A 108 17.80 -9.50 15.32
C GLN A 108 18.07 -9.28 13.82
N TYR A 109 17.16 -9.69 12.94
CA TYR A 109 17.38 -9.72 11.50
C TYR A 109 16.52 -8.72 10.70
N ALA A 110 15.47 -8.16 11.31
CA ALA A 110 14.55 -7.24 10.66
C ALA A 110 14.25 -6.02 11.53
N VAL A 111 13.74 -4.98 10.87
CA VAL A 111 13.26 -3.74 11.47
C VAL A 111 11.81 -3.50 11.06
N LEU A 112 11.07 -2.79 11.91
CA LEU A 112 9.64 -2.58 11.69
C LEU A 112 9.39 -1.34 10.83
N VAL A 113 8.64 -1.47 9.74
CA VAL A 113 8.24 -0.39 8.83
C VAL A 113 6.77 -0.57 8.48
N GLN A 114 5.93 0.43 8.79
CA GLN A 114 4.47 0.36 8.61
C GLN A 114 3.80 -0.85 9.29
N GLY A 115 4.29 -1.26 10.46
CA GLY A 115 3.81 -2.46 11.15
C GLY A 115 4.31 -3.78 10.56
N CYS A 116 4.91 -3.78 9.37
CA CYS A 116 5.51 -4.96 8.75
C CYS A 116 7.01 -5.08 9.05
N TRP A 117 7.56 -6.29 8.92
CA TRP A 117 8.97 -6.55 9.15
C TRP A 117 9.75 -6.52 7.84
N VAL A 118 10.77 -5.67 7.80
CA VAL A 118 11.68 -5.48 6.67
C VAL A 118 13.07 -5.95 7.06
N VAL A 119 13.70 -6.78 6.24
CA VAL A 119 15.05 -7.31 6.50
C VAL A 119 16.08 -6.17 6.65
N LYS A 120 17.02 -6.29 7.58
CA LYS A 120 18.09 -5.30 7.80
C LYS A 120 19.04 -5.21 6.60
N SER A 121 19.59 -4.02 6.37
CA SER A 121 20.43 -3.73 5.20
C SER A 121 21.74 -4.53 5.20
N GLU A 122 22.37 -4.69 6.37
CA GLU A 122 23.61 -5.48 6.55
C GLU A 122 23.48 -6.96 6.16
N LEU A 123 22.25 -7.50 6.14
CA LEU A 123 22.00 -8.88 5.69
C LEU A 123 21.89 -9.00 4.18
N LEU A 124 21.59 -7.90 3.48
CA LEU A 124 21.48 -7.86 2.03
C LEU A 124 22.77 -7.38 1.37
N TYR A 125 23.51 -6.50 2.04
CA TYR A 125 24.77 -5.93 1.58
C TYR A 125 25.83 -6.16 2.66
N PRO A 126 26.47 -7.35 2.70
CA PRO A 126 27.55 -7.64 3.63
C PRO A 126 28.75 -6.71 3.43
N GLU A 127 29.50 -6.44 4.51
CA GLU A 127 30.70 -5.60 4.44
C GLU A 127 31.71 -6.12 3.42
N GLY A 128 32.37 -5.20 2.69
CA GLY A 128 33.32 -5.53 1.63
C GLY A 128 32.70 -5.92 0.29
N THR A 129 31.37 -5.96 0.17
CA THR A 129 30.68 -6.16 -1.12
C THR A 129 30.41 -4.84 -1.85
N ILE A 130 30.19 -4.93 -3.16
CA ILE A 130 29.87 -3.79 -4.05
C ILE A 130 28.59 -4.07 -4.85
N SER A 131 27.85 -3.02 -5.25
CA SER A 131 26.66 -3.20 -6.07
C SER A 131 27.01 -3.81 -7.44
N PRO A 132 26.22 -4.78 -7.94
CA PRO A 132 26.45 -5.37 -9.27
C PRO A 132 26.26 -4.35 -10.40
N SER A 133 25.37 -3.39 -10.21
CA SER A 133 24.95 -2.38 -11.19
C SER A 133 25.82 -1.13 -11.19
N GLY A 134 26.34 -0.71 -10.03
CA GLY A 134 26.95 0.61 -9.85
C GLY A 134 28.33 0.61 -9.19
N GLY A 135 28.85 -0.55 -8.77
CA GLY A 135 30.15 -0.66 -8.10
C GLY A 135 30.22 0.03 -6.73
N ILE A 136 29.06 0.30 -6.11
CA ILE A 136 28.98 1.06 -4.86
C ILE A 136 29.20 0.18 -3.66
N ALA A 137 30.04 0.63 -2.73
CA ALA A 137 30.32 -0.08 -1.48
C ALA A 137 29.05 -0.32 -0.64
N ALA A 138 29.00 -1.51 -0.02
CA ALA A 138 27.88 -1.97 0.79
C ALA A 138 27.48 -1.00 1.91
N ASP A 139 28.42 -0.28 2.50
CA ASP A 139 28.15 0.67 3.59
C ASP A 139 27.32 1.88 3.10
N ILE A 140 27.59 2.36 1.87
CA ILE A 140 26.84 3.43 1.23
C ILE A 140 25.43 2.93 0.85
N LEU A 141 25.34 1.73 0.28
CA LEU A 141 24.04 1.10 -0.04
C LEU A 141 23.20 0.90 1.23
N CYS A 142 23.81 0.46 2.33
CA CYS A 142 23.13 0.32 3.61
C CYS A 142 22.56 1.64 4.10
N LYS A 143 23.35 2.72 4.08
CA LYS A 143 22.89 4.07 4.47
C LYS A 143 21.71 4.53 3.61
N GLY A 144 21.79 4.35 2.29
CA GLY A 144 20.73 4.71 1.35
C GLY A 144 19.45 3.91 1.56
N ARG A 145 19.57 2.59 1.74
CA ARG A 145 18.43 1.71 2.01
C ARG A 145 17.80 1.98 3.38
N ASP A 146 18.61 2.27 4.39
CA ASP A 146 18.13 2.63 5.72
C ASP A 146 17.37 3.96 5.72
N TYR A 147 17.85 4.95 4.96
CA TYR A 147 17.11 6.19 4.72
C TYR A 147 15.79 5.93 4.00
N LEU A 148 15.78 5.06 2.99
CA LEU A 148 14.57 4.68 2.27
C LEU A 148 13.53 4.00 3.18
N MET A 149 13.97 3.04 4.01
CA MET A 149 13.10 2.39 5.01
C MET A 149 12.55 3.41 6.01
N TRP A 150 13.38 4.35 6.49
CA TRP A 150 12.91 5.44 7.34
C TRP A 150 11.88 6.32 6.62
N ARG A 151 12.07 6.66 5.34
CA ARG A 151 11.07 7.42 4.56
C ARG A 151 9.73 6.71 4.51
N PHE A 152 9.71 5.39 4.40
CA PHE A 152 8.48 4.60 4.48
C PHE A 152 7.81 4.61 5.86
N THR A 153 8.53 4.94 6.94
CA THR A 153 7.90 5.20 8.26
C THR A 153 7.15 6.53 8.31
N GLN A 154 7.55 7.51 7.49
CA GLN A 154 6.96 8.85 7.46
C GLN A 154 5.83 8.97 6.44
N SER A 155 5.97 8.29 5.30
CA SER A 155 5.00 8.30 4.20
C SER A 155 4.87 6.91 3.61
N ARG A 156 3.67 6.53 3.19
CA ARG A 156 3.43 5.26 2.49
C ARG A 156 3.99 5.22 1.08
N VAL A 157 4.23 6.39 0.50
CA VAL A 157 4.71 6.55 -0.86
C VAL A 157 5.97 7.39 -0.87
N VAL A 158 6.94 6.97 -1.67
CA VAL A 158 8.22 7.67 -1.84
C VAL A 158 8.50 7.91 -3.33
N VAL A 159 9.11 9.05 -3.63
CA VAL A 159 9.48 9.43 -5.00
C VAL A 159 10.98 9.20 -5.19
N ARG A 160 11.35 8.47 -6.25
CA ARG A 160 12.75 8.12 -6.55
C ARG A 160 13.67 9.34 -6.65
N LYS A 161 13.16 10.46 -7.18
CA LYS A 161 13.91 11.72 -7.31
C LYS A 161 14.32 12.30 -5.95
N ASP A 162 13.42 12.26 -4.96
CA ASP A 162 13.67 12.75 -3.60
C ASP A 162 14.68 11.89 -2.86
N ILE A 163 14.61 10.58 -3.07
CA ILE A 163 15.59 9.65 -2.50
C ILE A 163 16.96 9.91 -3.12
N LYS A 164 17.03 10.07 -4.46
CA LYS A 164 18.26 10.34 -5.19
C LYS A 164 18.93 11.64 -4.77
N SER A 165 18.17 12.71 -4.55
CA SER A 165 18.73 14.00 -4.15
C SER A 165 19.39 13.95 -2.76
N VAL A 166 18.89 13.09 -1.88
CA VAL A 166 19.41 12.94 -0.51
C VAL A 166 20.53 11.91 -0.42
N THR A 167 20.34 10.71 -0.97
CA THR A 167 21.31 9.61 -0.84
C THR A 167 22.46 9.72 -1.84
N LYS A 168 22.28 10.50 -2.92
CA LYS A 168 23.22 10.64 -4.04
C LYS A 168 23.60 9.30 -4.70
N LEU A 169 22.76 8.28 -4.51
CA LEU A 169 22.96 6.97 -5.15
C LEU A 169 22.53 7.02 -6.64
N PRO A 170 23.15 6.19 -7.50
CA PRO A 170 22.71 5.95 -8.86
C PRO A 170 21.25 5.52 -8.91
N SER A 171 20.61 5.80 -10.03
CA SER A 171 19.19 5.54 -10.14
C SER A 171 18.93 4.03 -10.01
N GLU A 172 19.78 3.22 -10.61
CA GLU A 172 19.72 1.77 -10.76
C GLU A 172 19.67 1.09 -9.38
N ASP A 173 20.60 1.46 -8.49
CA ASP A 173 20.66 0.93 -7.13
C ASP A 173 19.42 1.36 -6.30
N ILE A 174 18.95 2.61 -6.46
CA ILE A 174 17.73 3.07 -5.79
C ILE A 174 16.51 2.26 -6.28
N LYS A 175 16.43 1.98 -7.58
CA LYS A 175 15.34 1.17 -8.15
C LYS A 175 15.37 -0.25 -7.60
N GLU A 176 16.55 -0.86 -7.55
CA GLU A 176 16.71 -2.20 -6.97
C GLU A 176 16.24 -2.25 -5.51
N MET A 177 16.65 -1.28 -4.69
CA MET A 177 16.20 -1.19 -3.29
C MET A 177 14.68 -1.00 -3.18
N LEU A 178 14.08 -0.21 -4.08
CA LEU A 178 12.64 0.00 -4.13
C LEU A 178 11.90 -1.26 -4.54
N ASP A 179 12.36 -1.99 -5.56
CA ASP A 179 11.77 -3.25 -6.00
C ASP A 179 11.77 -4.32 -4.89
N GLN A 180 12.69 -4.25 -3.92
CA GLN A 180 12.74 -5.17 -2.78
C GLN A 180 11.63 -4.93 -1.73
N MET A 181 11.06 -3.73 -1.62
CA MET A 181 10.13 -3.38 -0.52
C MET A 181 8.90 -2.58 -0.92
N SER A 182 8.77 -2.24 -2.20
CA SER A 182 7.71 -1.38 -2.71
C SER A 182 7.28 -1.80 -4.11
N ARG A 183 6.13 -1.28 -4.54
CA ARG A 183 5.60 -1.47 -5.89
C ARG A 183 5.53 -0.11 -6.57
N MET A 184 6.06 -0.04 -7.79
CA MET A 184 5.92 1.15 -8.62
C MET A 184 4.44 1.36 -8.96
N LYS A 185 3.89 2.51 -8.56
CA LYS A 185 2.61 3.03 -9.03
C LYS A 185 2.89 4.27 -9.87
N VAL A 186 2.63 4.16 -11.17
CA VAL A 186 2.94 5.16 -12.21
C VAL A 186 2.48 6.58 -11.81
N THR A 187 1.40 6.68 -11.03
CA THR A 187 0.72 7.93 -10.68
C THR A 187 1.20 8.59 -9.39
N ILE A 188 1.77 7.86 -8.44
CA ILE A 188 2.10 8.38 -7.09
C ILE A 188 3.57 8.13 -6.70
N GLY A 189 4.27 7.25 -7.41
CA GLY A 189 5.63 6.83 -7.08
C GLY A 189 5.66 5.41 -6.52
N TRP A 190 6.55 5.15 -5.58
CA TRP A 190 6.74 3.82 -5.02
C TRP A 190 5.98 3.66 -3.72
N GLU A 191 4.99 2.78 -3.71
CA GLU A 191 4.20 2.48 -2.53
C GLU A 191 4.74 1.25 -1.81
N PHE A 192 4.80 1.31 -0.48
CA PHE A 192 5.19 0.16 0.33
C PHE A 192 4.37 -1.10 0.00
N VAL A 193 5.06 -2.24 -0.14
CA VAL A 193 4.52 -3.46 -0.77
C VAL A 193 3.37 -4.12 0.01
N LEU A 194 3.33 -3.96 1.33
CA LEU A 194 2.29 -4.52 2.20
C LEU A 194 1.36 -3.43 2.79
N PRO A 195 0.10 -3.77 3.13
CA PRO A 195 -0.75 -2.90 3.94
C PRO A 195 -0.15 -2.68 5.34
N TYR A 196 -0.57 -1.62 6.02
CA TYR A 196 -0.14 -1.37 7.40
C TYR A 196 -0.66 -2.48 8.31
N ASP A 197 0.23 -3.15 9.04
CA ASP A 197 -0.12 -4.29 9.92
C ASP A 197 -0.65 -3.79 11.27
N ILE A 198 -1.94 -3.43 11.29
CA ILE A 198 -2.63 -2.92 12.49
C ILE A 198 -2.65 -3.98 13.59
N GLU A 199 -2.83 -5.25 13.22
CA GLU A 199 -2.91 -6.37 14.15
C GLU A 199 -1.62 -6.52 14.94
N PHE A 200 -0.47 -6.50 14.27
CA PHE A 200 0.83 -6.57 14.95
C PHE A 200 1.03 -5.41 15.92
N VAL A 201 0.71 -4.18 15.49
CA VAL A 201 0.89 -2.97 16.30
C VAL A 201 0.02 -2.99 17.55
N GLN A 202 -1.21 -3.48 17.45
CA GLN A 202 -2.11 -3.62 18.59
C GLN A 202 -1.69 -4.77 19.52
N LYS A 203 -1.21 -5.89 18.98
CA LYS A 203 -0.81 -7.07 19.76
C LYS A 203 0.55 -6.88 20.47
N HIS A 204 1.46 -6.09 19.89
CA HIS A 204 2.82 -5.87 20.42
C HIS A 204 3.19 -4.37 20.52
N PRO A 205 2.46 -3.57 21.32
CA PRO A 205 2.64 -2.11 21.38
C PRO A 205 4.01 -1.68 21.94
N ASP A 206 4.59 -2.46 22.85
CA ASP A 206 5.90 -2.15 23.44
C ASP A 206 7.03 -2.31 22.42
N VAL A 207 6.98 -3.38 21.62
CA VAL A 207 7.93 -3.59 20.52
C VAL A 207 7.77 -2.50 19.47
N TYR A 208 6.53 -2.11 19.14
CA TYR A 208 6.28 -1.00 18.21
C TYR A 208 6.90 0.31 18.69
N LYS A 209 6.69 0.69 19.97
CA LYS A 209 7.29 1.89 20.57
C LYS A 209 8.81 1.83 20.55
N GLN A 210 9.40 0.69 20.92
CA GLN A 210 10.84 0.48 20.90
C GLN A 210 11.42 0.67 19.48
N GLN A 211 10.76 0.12 18.46
CA GLN A 211 11.16 0.27 17.06
C GLN A 211 11.06 1.73 16.59
N LEU A 212 10.03 2.47 17.02
CA LEU A 212 9.89 3.90 16.72
C LEU A 212 11.05 4.72 17.31
N THR A 213 11.39 4.48 18.58
CA THR A 213 12.55 5.14 19.23
C THR A 213 13.86 4.80 18.54
N MET A 214 14.03 3.53 18.13
CA MET A 214 15.19 3.09 17.37
C MET A 214 15.30 3.80 16.01
N TRP A 215 14.18 3.98 15.29
CA TRP A 215 14.17 4.73 14.04
C TRP A 215 14.52 6.21 14.21
N GLU A 216 14.04 6.86 15.27
CA GLU A 216 14.42 8.25 15.57
C GLU A 216 15.93 8.38 15.82
N ALA A 217 16.51 7.49 16.63
CA ALA A 217 17.95 7.47 16.88
C ALA A 217 18.74 7.17 15.60
N LYS A 218 18.30 6.20 14.80
CA LYS A 218 18.93 5.83 13.53
C LYS A 218 18.88 6.98 12.52
N TYR A 219 17.75 7.68 12.44
CA TYR A 219 17.59 8.84 11.56
C TYR A 219 18.54 9.99 11.95
N GLN A 220 18.73 10.27 13.24
CA GLN A 220 19.68 11.29 13.69
C GLN A 220 21.11 10.99 13.23
N VAL A 221 21.50 9.71 13.18
CA VAL A 221 22.80 9.28 12.63
C VAL A 221 22.83 9.46 11.12
N LEU A 222 21.80 8.99 10.40
CA LEU A 222 21.69 9.12 8.94
C LEU A 222 21.68 10.58 8.48
N GLN A 223 21.00 11.46 9.22
CA GLN A 223 20.94 12.89 8.92
C GLN A 223 22.34 13.52 8.87
N LYS A 224 23.22 13.15 9.81
CA LYS A 224 24.61 13.61 9.85
C LYS A 224 25.44 13.01 8.72
N GLN A 225 25.22 11.74 8.39
CA GLN A 225 25.99 11.03 7.36
C GLN A 225 25.60 11.44 5.93
N LEU A 226 24.33 11.82 5.71
CA LEU A 226 23.78 12.18 4.40
C LEU A 226 23.60 13.69 4.21
N ASN A 227 23.98 14.52 5.19
CA ASN A 227 23.80 15.99 5.18
C ASN A 227 22.36 16.43 4.84
N VAL A 228 21.36 15.77 5.44
CA VAL A 228 19.94 16.06 5.17
C VAL A 228 19.55 17.41 5.81
N PRO A 229 18.92 18.35 5.07
CA PRO A 229 18.42 19.60 5.64
C PRO A 229 17.47 19.34 6.82
N LYS A 230 17.56 20.14 7.88
CA LYS A 230 16.63 20.05 9.02
C LYS A 230 15.21 20.37 8.53
N GLN A 231 14.31 19.38 8.54
CA GLN A 231 12.87 19.63 8.49
C GLN A 231 12.37 19.92 9.91
N ASP A 232 11.63 21.02 10.06
CA ASP A 232 10.89 21.31 11.28
C ASP A 232 9.78 20.26 11.49
N LYS A 233 9.77 19.66 12.68
CA LYS A 233 8.84 18.59 13.05
C LYS A 233 7.41 19.11 13.13
N LEU A 234 6.53 18.77 12.19
CA LEU A 234 5.10 18.66 12.46
C LEU A 234 4.85 17.27 13.06
N GLY A 235 5.03 17.18 14.38
CA GLY A 235 4.70 15.98 15.16
C GLY A 235 3.20 15.72 15.12
N ILE A 236 2.82 14.51 14.73
CA ILE A 236 1.48 13.96 14.95
C ILE A 236 1.36 13.70 16.45
N ASP A 237 0.74 14.63 17.18
CA ASP A 237 0.50 14.46 18.62
C ASP A 237 -0.80 13.67 18.84
N LEU A 238 -0.64 12.37 19.11
CA LEU A 238 -1.70 11.39 19.38
C LEU A 238 -2.27 11.48 20.80
N LYS A 239 -2.39 12.69 21.38
CA LYS A 239 -2.97 12.91 22.71
C LYS A 239 -4.02 14.02 22.71
N LYS A 240 -5.26 13.67 22.33
CA LYS A 240 -6.48 14.29 22.87
C LYS A 240 -7.73 13.49 22.48
N ILE A 241 -7.90 12.35 23.15
CA ILE A 241 -9.21 11.73 23.40
C ILE A 241 -9.21 11.34 24.88
N ASN A 242 -9.61 12.28 25.75
CA ASN A 242 -10.65 12.04 26.75
C ASN A 242 -10.91 13.27 27.65
N THR A 243 -12.21 13.50 27.87
CA THR A 243 -12.91 14.11 29.02
C THR A 243 -12.76 15.61 29.33
N ASP A 244 -13.81 16.34 28.91
CA ASP A 244 -14.77 17.15 29.69
C ASP A 244 -14.36 18.29 30.63
N SER A 245 -15.06 19.42 30.39
CA SER A 245 -15.52 20.46 31.33
C SER A 245 -14.76 21.81 31.39
N CYS A 246 -15.54 22.86 31.12
CA CYS A 246 -15.27 24.32 31.12
C CYS A 246 -15.47 24.94 32.54
N PRO A 247 -15.39 26.27 32.76
CA PRO A 247 -14.33 27.28 32.51
C PRO A 247 -14.07 28.17 33.77
N SER A 248 -12.99 28.98 33.80
CA SER A 248 -13.00 30.33 34.46
C SER A 248 -11.73 31.19 34.31
N ILE A 249 -11.95 32.37 33.73
CA ILE A 249 -11.69 33.73 34.24
C ILE A 249 -10.28 34.17 34.70
N GLY A 250 -9.80 35.22 34.00
CA GLY A 250 -9.02 36.36 34.52
C GLY A 250 -7.49 36.22 34.39
N ASN A 251 -6.70 37.22 34.03
CA ASN A 251 -6.90 38.64 33.73
C ASN A 251 -5.56 39.18 33.17
N LYS A 252 -5.63 40.17 32.24
CA LYS A 252 -4.79 41.39 32.06
C LYS A 252 -3.24 41.25 32.18
N ARG A 253 -2.38 41.90 31.37
CA ARG A 253 -2.37 43.25 30.78
C ARG A 253 -1.05 43.43 29.98
N VAL A 254 -1.08 44.20 28.87
CA VAL A 254 -0.16 45.31 28.43
C VAL A 254 1.37 45.02 28.43
N SER A 255 2.20 45.27 27.38
CA SER A 255 2.45 46.50 26.59
C SER A 255 3.38 46.22 25.39
N LYS A 256 3.22 47.02 24.31
CA LYS A 256 4.12 47.22 23.15
C LYS A 256 5.35 48.13 23.53
N PRO A 257 6.15 48.68 22.59
CA PRO A 257 7.02 48.08 21.56
C PRO A 257 8.44 48.74 21.56
N SER A 258 9.38 48.27 20.73
CA SER A 258 10.47 49.15 20.26
C SER A 258 10.93 48.83 18.84
N LYS A 259 10.99 49.90 18.03
CA LYS A 259 11.56 50.05 16.69
C LYS A 259 13.09 49.84 16.75
N SER A 260 13.82 49.51 15.69
CA SER A 260 14.23 50.48 14.66
C SER A 260 15.29 49.91 13.70
N LYS A 261 15.20 50.31 12.42
CA LYS A 261 16.27 50.66 11.43
C LYS A 261 17.19 49.53 10.92
N SER A 262 17.17 49.15 9.63
CA SER A 262 17.50 49.87 8.38
C SER A 262 18.98 50.24 8.24
N ASN A 263 19.65 49.66 7.24
CA ASN A 263 20.40 50.29 6.13
C ASN A 263 21.21 49.16 5.44
N HIS A 264 20.97 48.77 4.18
CA HIS A 264 21.21 49.42 2.88
C HIS A 264 22.71 49.46 2.46
N VAL A 265 22.91 49.25 1.14
CA VAL A 265 24.12 49.41 0.27
C VAL A 265 24.75 48.05 -0.09
N MET A 266 24.52 47.42 -1.26
CA MET A 266 24.69 47.74 -2.70
C MET A 266 26.14 47.79 -3.24
N ASN A 267 26.37 46.93 -4.26
CA ASN A 267 27.24 47.05 -5.45
C ASN A 267 28.77 47.03 -5.26
N HIS A 268 29.60 46.53 -6.20
CA HIS A 268 29.46 46.35 -7.66
C HIS A 268 30.58 45.40 -8.19
N ASN A 269 30.32 44.72 -9.33
CA ASN A 269 31.20 44.55 -10.52
C ASN A 269 32.50 43.71 -10.47
N THR A 270 33.01 43.04 -11.52
CA THR A 270 32.57 42.57 -12.86
C THR A 270 33.73 41.69 -13.39
N SER A 271 33.43 40.75 -14.31
CA SER A 271 34.23 40.36 -15.51
C SER A 271 35.05 39.06 -15.41
N GLN A 272 35.26 38.24 -16.45
CA GLN A 272 34.71 37.96 -17.79
C GLN A 272 35.54 36.75 -18.34
N ASP A 273 35.19 36.24 -19.53
CA ASP A 273 35.79 35.17 -20.37
C ASP A 273 35.41 33.71 -20.05
N GLY A 274 35.00 32.85 -21.01
CA GLY A 274 34.82 33.01 -22.46
C GLY A 274 34.86 31.64 -23.18
N SER A 275 33.92 31.41 -24.12
CA SER A 275 33.87 30.38 -25.21
C SER A 275 33.75 28.88 -24.79
N THR A 276 33.03 27.98 -25.48
CA THR A 276 32.55 27.91 -26.88
C THR A 276 31.34 26.98 -26.97
N GLU A 277 30.52 27.21 -27.99
CA GLU A 277 29.30 26.50 -28.41
C GLU A 277 29.59 25.07 -28.93
N GLU A 278 28.65 24.14 -28.71
CA GLU A 278 28.30 23.11 -29.70
C GLU A 278 26.86 22.63 -29.46
N GLU A 279 25.98 23.01 -30.38
CA GLU A 279 24.60 22.57 -30.47
C GLU A 279 24.54 21.14 -31.02
N HIS A 280 23.79 20.24 -30.38
CA HIS A 280 23.22 19.06 -31.03
C HIS A 280 21.76 18.91 -30.61
N LEU A 281 20.86 19.18 -31.55
CA LEU A 281 19.44 18.88 -31.48
C LEU A 281 19.22 17.34 -31.50
N PRO A 282 18.12 16.86 -30.90
CA PRO A 282 17.84 15.44 -30.73
C PRO A 282 17.34 14.79 -32.02
N MET A 283 17.81 13.56 -32.30
CA MET A 283 17.22 12.69 -33.32
C MET A 283 15.76 12.38 -32.95
N GLU A 284 14.86 12.78 -33.83
CA GLU A 284 13.49 12.26 -33.91
C GLU A 284 13.54 10.77 -34.28
N ILE A 285 12.97 9.91 -33.45
CA ILE A 285 12.56 8.56 -33.86
C ILE A 285 11.04 8.62 -34.02
N ASP A 286 10.63 8.77 -35.28
CA ASP A 286 9.28 8.50 -35.76
C ASP A 286 8.99 6.99 -35.62
N CYS A 287 8.04 6.64 -34.77
CA CYS A 287 7.44 5.31 -34.74
C CYS A 287 5.94 5.46 -35.06
N LYS A 288 5.66 5.33 -36.35
CA LYS A 288 4.35 5.17 -36.98
C LYS A 288 3.46 4.17 -36.25
N GLU A 289 2.17 4.51 -36.24
CA GLU A 289 1.06 3.56 -36.10
C GLU A 289 1.30 2.31 -36.94
N VAL A 290 1.18 1.14 -36.31
CA VAL A 290 0.82 -0.09 -37.02
C VAL A 290 -0.43 -0.64 -36.35
N ALA A 291 -1.50 -0.59 -37.13
CA ALA A 291 -2.78 -1.18 -36.84
C ALA A 291 -2.68 -2.69 -36.58
N SER A 292 -3.59 -3.16 -35.73
CA SER A 292 -4.34 -4.42 -35.83
C SER A 292 -3.67 -5.56 -36.60
N ASN A 293 -3.29 -6.62 -35.89
CA ASN A 293 -3.53 -7.99 -36.35
C ASN A 293 -3.58 -8.97 -35.16
N ASN A 294 -4.80 -9.15 -34.67
CA ASN A 294 -5.49 -10.43 -34.51
C ASN A 294 -4.61 -11.69 -34.63
N MET A 295 -4.35 -12.37 -33.51
CA MET A 295 -4.29 -13.83 -33.51
C MET A 295 -4.96 -14.39 -32.26
N ASN A 296 -6.09 -15.03 -32.53
CA ASN A 296 -6.93 -15.78 -31.62
C ASN A 296 -6.15 -16.96 -31.03
N HIS A 297 -6.21 -17.12 -29.72
CA HIS A 297 -6.20 -18.46 -29.13
C HIS A 297 -7.53 -18.64 -28.39
N GLU A 298 -8.46 -19.29 -29.08
CA GLU A 298 -9.76 -19.71 -28.54
C GLU A 298 -9.55 -20.58 -27.30
N LEU A 299 -9.91 -20.05 -26.13
CA LEU A 299 -10.38 -20.89 -25.03
C LEU A 299 -11.90 -20.77 -25.00
N ARG A 300 -12.54 -21.89 -25.32
CA ARG A 300 -13.98 -22.06 -25.46
C ARG A 300 -14.76 -21.44 -24.29
N LYS A 301 -15.76 -20.64 -24.65
CA LYS A 301 -16.89 -20.26 -23.78
C LYS A 301 -17.76 -21.50 -23.57
N GLU A 302 -17.94 -21.92 -22.33
CA GLU A 302 -19.22 -22.45 -21.87
C GLU A 302 -19.81 -21.47 -20.84
N PRO A 303 -21.11 -21.15 -20.92
CA PRO A 303 -21.75 -20.18 -20.05
C PRO A 303 -22.16 -20.83 -18.73
N LEU A 304 -21.42 -20.59 -17.65
CA LEU A 304 -21.99 -20.76 -16.32
C LEU A 304 -22.87 -19.54 -16.03
N ALA A 305 -24.18 -19.72 -16.18
CA ALA A 305 -25.20 -18.84 -15.65
C ALA A 305 -25.07 -18.79 -14.11
N THR A 306 -24.39 -17.77 -13.60
CA THR A 306 -24.45 -17.38 -12.19
C THR A 306 -25.15 -16.02 -12.08
N ASN A 307 -26.49 -16.11 -12.05
CA ASN A 307 -27.44 -15.21 -11.39
C ASN A 307 -27.31 -13.70 -11.66
N ASP A 308 -27.93 -13.20 -12.75
CA ASP A 308 -28.19 -11.76 -12.99
C ASP A 308 -28.79 -11.04 -11.78
N THR A 309 -29.57 -11.75 -10.96
CA THR A 309 -30.18 -11.25 -9.72
C THR A 309 -29.15 -10.82 -8.68
N HIS A 310 -28.07 -11.58 -8.50
CA HIS A 310 -27.05 -11.29 -7.49
C HIS A 310 -26.23 -10.03 -7.84
N VAL A 311 -26.00 -9.78 -9.14
CA VAL A 311 -25.33 -8.56 -9.62
C VAL A 311 -26.22 -7.34 -9.43
N GLN A 312 -27.54 -7.48 -9.63
CA GLN A 312 -28.49 -6.41 -9.37
C GLN A 312 -28.61 -6.07 -7.88
N ASP A 313 -28.63 -7.09 -7.01
CA ASP A 313 -28.64 -6.89 -5.56
C ASP A 313 -27.37 -6.19 -5.07
N LEU A 314 -26.20 -6.60 -5.57
CA LEU A 314 -24.93 -5.94 -5.29
C LEU A 314 -24.93 -4.47 -5.75
N LEU A 315 -25.44 -4.20 -6.95
CA LEU A 315 -25.56 -2.84 -7.48
C LEU A 315 -26.47 -1.98 -6.61
N LYS A 316 -27.57 -2.51 -6.11
CA LYS A 316 -28.48 -1.78 -5.21
C LYS A 316 -27.79 -1.42 -3.89
N ILE A 317 -27.07 -2.37 -3.29
CA ILE A 317 -26.30 -2.13 -2.06
C ILE A 317 -25.22 -1.06 -2.27
N LEU A 318 -24.55 -1.06 -3.43
CA LEU A 318 -23.58 -0.03 -3.78
C LEU A 318 -24.22 1.32 -4.07
N GLN A 319 -25.40 1.36 -4.66
CA GLN A 319 -26.15 2.60 -4.84
C GLN A 319 -26.54 3.21 -3.49
N ASP A 320 -26.98 2.40 -2.54
CA ASP A 320 -27.31 2.85 -1.19
C ASP A 320 -26.06 3.35 -0.46
N PHE A 321 -24.93 2.65 -0.61
CA PHE A 321 -23.61 3.12 -0.13
C PHE A 321 -23.26 4.50 -0.68
N VAL A 322 -23.42 4.69 -2.00
CA VAL A 322 -23.09 5.97 -2.65
C VAL A 322 -24.01 7.07 -2.13
N ARG A 323 -25.32 6.82 -2.04
CA ARG A 323 -26.28 7.81 -1.50
C ARG A 323 -25.93 8.23 -0.08
N GLU A 324 -25.53 7.27 0.76
CA GLU A 324 -25.13 7.52 2.14
C GLU A 324 -23.85 8.36 2.23
N LYS A 325 -22.81 7.98 1.48
CA LYS A 325 -21.48 8.61 1.59
C LYS A 325 -21.34 9.91 0.83
N LEU A 326 -21.94 10.02 -0.35
CA LEU A 326 -21.90 11.25 -1.16
C LEU A 326 -22.85 12.33 -0.64
N HIS A 327 -23.72 12.00 0.31
CA HIS A 327 -24.80 12.87 0.78
C HIS A 327 -24.34 14.32 0.99
N ARG A 328 -24.90 15.23 0.18
CA ARG A 328 -24.66 16.68 0.24
C ARG A 328 -23.18 17.10 0.20
N THR A 329 -22.27 16.27 -0.32
CA THR A 329 -20.83 16.57 -0.41
C THR A 329 -20.28 16.20 -1.79
N VAL A 330 -19.00 16.50 -2.00
CA VAL A 330 -18.20 16.06 -3.14
C VAL A 330 -17.27 14.94 -2.68
N LEU A 331 -17.14 13.89 -3.48
CA LEU A 331 -16.16 12.82 -3.28
C LEU A 331 -15.43 12.49 -4.58
N SER A 332 -14.14 12.19 -4.49
CA SER A 332 -13.39 11.63 -5.61
C SER A 332 -13.64 10.12 -5.77
N LEU A 333 -13.34 9.55 -6.93
CA LEU A 333 -13.37 8.10 -7.11
C LEU A 333 -12.40 7.38 -6.16
N ALA A 334 -11.26 8.01 -5.85
CA ALA A 334 -10.33 7.53 -4.83
C ALA A 334 -10.95 7.53 -3.41
N ASP A 335 -11.74 8.55 -3.07
CA ASP A 335 -12.48 8.59 -1.80
C ASP A 335 -13.53 7.49 -1.72
N PHE A 336 -14.29 7.25 -2.79
CA PHE A 336 -15.25 6.13 -2.82
C PHE A 336 -14.57 4.79 -2.60
N LYS A 337 -13.42 4.54 -3.25
CA LYS A 337 -12.63 3.32 -3.03
C LYS A 337 -12.16 3.16 -1.60
N ARG A 338 -11.66 4.24 -0.99
CA ARG A 338 -11.21 4.24 0.41
C ARG A 338 -12.37 3.99 1.37
N LEU A 339 -13.50 4.64 1.16
CA LEU A 339 -14.70 4.46 1.99
C LEU A 339 -15.32 3.06 1.81
N LEU A 340 -15.26 2.51 0.59
CA LEU A 340 -15.75 1.18 0.31
C LEU A 340 -14.89 0.12 0.98
N LEU A 341 -13.56 0.28 0.92
CA LEU A 341 -12.63 -0.58 1.65
C LEU A 341 -12.90 -0.52 3.16
N LEU A 342 -13.12 0.68 3.72
CA LEU A 342 -13.45 0.85 5.13
C LEU A 342 -14.77 0.13 5.49
N ARG A 343 -15.80 0.23 4.64
CA ARG A 343 -17.05 -0.51 4.84
C ARG A 343 -16.82 -2.02 4.81
N GLN A 344 -16.08 -2.52 3.83
CA GLN A 344 -15.75 -3.95 3.71
C GLN A 344 -15.02 -4.47 4.95
N THR A 345 -14.13 -3.68 5.56
CA THR A 345 -13.44 -4.06 6.80
C THR A 345 -14.31 -4.06 8.05
N ALA A 346 -15.46 -3.35 8.03
CA ALA A 346 -16.40 -3.27 9.13
C ALA A 346 -17.58 -4.27 9.02
N SER A 347 -17.75 -4.91 7.87
CA SER A 347 -18.83 -5.85 7.59
C SER A 347 -18.58 -7.26 8.17
N SER A 348 -19.65 -7.95 8.55
CA SER A 348 -19.56 -9.36 9.00
C SER A 348 -19.28 -10.33 7.83
N PRO A 349 -18.68 -11.50 8.09
CA PRO A 349 -18.44 -12.52 7.06
C PRO A 349 -19.77 -12.91 6.37
N GLY A 350 -19.84 -12.73 5.06
CA GLY A 350 -21.05 -13.00 4.26
C GLY A 350 -21.68 -11.77 3.60
N ASP A 351 -21.20 -10.55 3.87
CA ASP A 351 -21.63 -9.35 3.14
C ASP A 351 -21.22 -9.46 1.64
N PRO A 352 -22.16 -9.27 0.69
CA PRO A 352 -21.86 -9.34 -0.74
C PRO A 352 -20.78 -8.37 -1.20
N LEU A 353 -20.55 -7.27 -0.47
CA LEU A 353 -19.46 -6.32 -0.75
C LEU A 353 -18.06 -6.88 -0.48
N CYS A 354 -17.93 -7.95 0.32
CA CYS A 354 -16.64 -8.56 0.67
C CYS A 354 -16.05 -9.41 -0.47
N SER A 355 -16.82 -9.66 -1.54
CA SER A 355 -16.36 -10.39 -2.74
C SER A 355 -15.41 -9.59 -3.64
N GLY A 356 -15.14 -8.32 -3.30
CA GLY A 356 -14.35 -7.40 -4.11
C GLY A 356 -15.21 -6.71 -5.18
N VAL A 357 -15.14 -5.39 -5.26
CA VAL A 357 -15.95 -4.58 -6.18
C VAL A 357 -15.03 -3.98 -7.24
N PRO A 358 -15.21 -4.30 -8.53
CA PRO A 358 -14.41 -3.70 -9.59
C PRO A 358 -14.81 -2.23 -9.80
N ASP A 359 -13.85 -1.39 -10.19
CA ASP A 359 -14.02 0.05 -10.42
C ASP A 359 -15.19 0.36 -11.36
N VAL A 360 -15.32 -0.40 -12.44
CA VAL A 360 -16.39 -0.26 -13.44
C VAL A 360 -17.78 -0.40 -12.81
N LEU A 361 -17.94 -1.30 -11.84
CA LEU A 361 -19.21 -1.57 -11.18
C LEU A 361 -19.52 -0.51 -10.12
N LEU A 362 -18.49 0.00 -9.43
CA LEU A 362 -18.61 1.16 -8.54
C LEU A 362 -19.01 2.42 -9.31
N GLU A 363 -18.38 2.69 -10.46
CA GLU A 363 -18.74 3.82 -11.32
C GLU A 363 -20.17 3.72 -11.85
N LYS A 364 -20.58 2.54 -12.32
CA LYS A 364 -21.95 2.27 -12.73
C LYS A 364 -22.94 2.50 -11.58
N ALA A 365 -22.58 2.11 -10.35
CA ALA A 365 -23.41 2.38 -9.19
C ALA A 365 -23.49 3.89 -8.88
N ILE A 366 -22.38 4.63 -8.94
CA ILE A 366 -22.34 6.08 -8.72
C ILE A 366 -23.27 6.79 -9.70
N LEU A 367 -23.09 6.58 -11.00
CA LEU A 367 -23.92 7.21 -12.03
C LEU A 367 -25.39 6.76 -11.93
N GLY A 368 -25.63 5.50 -11.57
CA GLY A 368 -26.97 4.96 -11.34
C GLY A 368 -27.72 5.58 -10.16
N THR A 369 -27.04 6.30 -9.25
CA THR A 369 -27.72 7.04 -8.18
C THR A 369 -28.23 8.42 -8.59
N GLY A 370 -27.87 8.90 -9.80
CA GLY A 370 -28.12 10.28 -10.23
C GLY A 370 -27.00 11.26 -9.85
N ALA A 371 -25.88 10.77 -9.31
CA ALA A 371 -24.68 11.57 -9.13
C ALA A 371 -24.06 11.91 -10.50
N THR A 372 -23.53 13.11 -10.63
CA THR A 372 -22.85 13.54 -11.87
C THR A 372 -21.36 13.74 -11.61
N GLU A 373 -20.55 13.32 -12.57
CA GLU A 373 -19.14 13.68 -12.61
C GLU A 373 -18.99 15.18 -12.87
N ILE A 374 -18.16 15.84 -12.08
CA ILE A 374 -17.88 17.28 -12.18
C ILE A 374 -16.71 17.43 -13.13
N ASP A 375 -16.93 18.12 -14.25
CA ASP A 375 -15.88 18.51 -15.20
C ASP A 375 -15.02 19.63 -14.60
N PHE A 376 -14.27 19.34 -13.54
CA PHE A 376 -13.54 20.35 -12.77
C PHE A 376 -12.29 20.82 -13.51
N LYS A 377 -12.14 22.14 -13.71
CA LYS A 377 -10.99 22.71 -14.40
C LYS A 377 -9.77 22.83 -13.50
N TRP A 378 -8.88 21.84 -13.55
CA TRP A 378 -7.63 21.85 -12.78
C TRP A 378 -6.66 23.00 -13.22
N PRO A 379 -5.81 23.53 -12.32
CA PRO A 379 -4.94 24.69 -12.60
C PRO A 379 -3.84 24.45 -13.64
N THR A 380 -3.44 23.20 -13.90
CA THR A 380 -2.31 22.85 -14.77
C THR A 380 -2.67 21.65 -15.66
N GLU A 381 -2.49 21.77 -16.98
CA GLU A 381 -2.75 20.71 -17.95
C GLU A 381 -1.76 19.52 -17.86
N ALA A 382 -0.56 19.76 -17.31
CA ALA A 382 0.51 18.76 -17.17
C ALA A 382 0.52 18.00 -15.81
N LEU A 383 -0.63 17.89 -15.16
CA LEU A 383 -0.76 17.09 -13.95
C LEU A 383 -0.88 15.59 -14.37
N SER A 384 0.18 14.78 -14.23
CA SER A 384 0.18 13.34 -14.61
C SER A 384 -0.14 12.35 -13.48
N GLY A 385 -0.63 12.80 -12.32
CA GLY A 385 -0.93 11.96 -11.15
C GLY A 385 -2.41 11.59 -10.96
N ASP A 386 -2.71 10.29 -10.97
CA ASP A 386 -3.96 9.63 -10.51
C ASP A 386 -5.28 10.23 -11.02
N ILE A 387 -5.72 9.75 -12.19
CA ILE A 387 -7.03 10.06 -12.80
C ILE A 387 -8.17 9.89 -11.78
N GLN A 388 -8.09 8.90 -10.90
CA GLN A 388 -9.18 8.53 -9.99
C GLN A 388 -9.39 9.57 -8.88
N SER A 389 -8.32 10.20 -8.38
CA SER A 389 -8.42 11.28 -7.39
C SER A 389 -8.99 12.58 -7.99
N ARG A 390 -9.04 12.70 -9.32
CA ARG A 390 -9.54 13.90 -10.02
C ARG A 390 -10.96 13.78 -10.56
N ARG A 391 -11.49 12.56 -10.59
CA ARG A 391 -12.87 12.30 -10.96
C ARG A 391 -13.74 12.56 -9.75
N LEU A 392 -14.27 13.78 -9.69
CA LEU A 392 -15.10 14.26 -8.60
C LEU A 392 -16.56 14.02 -8.95
N PHE A 393 -17.34 13.54 -7.98
CA PHE A 393 -18.76 13.32 -8.13
C PHE A 393 -19.52 14.11 -7.08
N SER A 394 -20.73 14.56 -7.43
CA SER A 394 -21.68 15.17 -6.49
C SER A 394 -23.12 15.03 -7.00
N PHE A 395 -24.08 15.22 -6.11
CA PHE A 395 -25.48 15.37 -6.51
C PHE A 395 -25.78 16.82 -6.89
N ARG A 396 -26.28 17.04 -8.11
CA ARG A 396 -26.73 18.36 -8.57
C ARG A 396 -28.02 18.81 -7.86
N SER A 397 -28.90 17.86 -7.57
CA SER A 397 -30.14 18.09 -6.82
C SER A 397 -30.19 17.15 -5.62
N THR A 398 -30.46 17.74 -4.45
CA THR A 398 -30.59 17.07 -3.15
C THR A 398 -32.01 17.21 -2.57
N GLY A 399 -32.91 17.89 -3.30
CA GLY A 399 -34.29 18.15 -2.91
C GLY A 399 -34.44 19.35 -1.97
N ASP A 400 -33.46 20.26 -1.91
CA ASP A 400 -33.52 21.46 -1.08
C ASP A 400 -33.58 22.76 -1.90
N SER A 401 -33.88 23.87 -1.24
CA SER A 401 -33.99 25.18 -1.88
C SER A 401 -32.66 25.72 -2.41
N ALA A 402 -31.54 25.03 -2.17
CA ALA A 402 -30.22 25.42 -2.66
C ALA A 402 -29.84 24.70 -3.96
N ASP A 403 -30.68 23.80 -4.49
CA ASP A 403 -30.37 22.98 -5.68
C ASP A 403 -30.03 23.80 -6.93
N GLU A 404 -30.78 24.87 -7.23
CA GLU A 404 -30.50 25.73 -8.39
C GLU A 404 -29.12 26.39 -8.29
N TYR A 405 -28.78 26.89 -7.10
CA TYR A 405 -27.48 27.50 -6.82
C TYR A 405 -26.35 26.47 -6.73
N ARG A 406 -26.64 25.24 -6.31
CA ARG A 406 -25.71 24.11 -6.27
C ARG A 406 -25.28 23.72 -7.69
N ALA A 407 -26.24 23.54 -8.59
CA ALA A 407 -25.99 23.26 -10.00
C ALA A 407 -25.17 24.39 -10.65
N LEU A 408 -25.56 25.65 -10.41
CA LEU A 408 -24.82 26.82 -10.91
C LEU A 408 -23.36 26.84 -10.42
N LEU A 409 -23.13 26.57 -9.13
CA LEU A 409 -21.79 26.55 -8.55
C LEU A 409 -20.91 25.47 -9.20
N LEU A 410 -21.45 24.26 -9.37
CA LEU A 410 -20.73 23.16 -10.02
C LEU A 410 -20.36 23.51 -11.47
N ASP A 411 -21.25 24.18 -12.21
CA ASP A 411 -20.96 24.64 -13.57
C ASP A 411 -19.92 25.76 -13.61
N MET A 412 -19.85 26.62 -12.58
CA MET A 412 -18.76 27.60 -12.48
C MET A 412 -17.41 26.92 -12.28
N PHE A 413 -17.35 25.83 -11.50
CA PHE A 413 -16.11 25.08 -11.28
C PHE A 413 -15.60 24.34 -12.53
N SER A 414 -16.43 24.18 -13.56
CA SER A 414 -15.98 23.72 -14.88
C SER A 414 -15.15 24.73 -15.66
N LYS A 415 -15.21 26.01 -15.26
CA LYS A 415 -14.49 27.10 -15.94
C LYS A 415 -13.34 27.66 -15.10
N SER A 416 -13.35 27.44 -13.80
CA SER A 416 -12.33 27.90 -12.86
C SER A 416 -12.21 26.96 -11.66
N TRP A 417 -11.01 26.69 -11.17
CA TRP A 417 -10.78 25.92 -9.94
C TRP A 417 -10.95 26.74 -8.65
N VAL A 418 -11.06 28.07 -8.76
CA VAL A 418 -11.19 28.99 -7.64
C VAL A 418 -12.26 30.02 -7.94
N LEU A 419 -13.09 30.32 -6.93
CA LEU A 419 -14.17 31.29 -7.05
C LEU A 419 -14.20 32.24 -5.86
N THR A 420 -14.64 33.47 -6.08
CA THR A 420 -14.97 34.42 -5.02
C THR A 420 -16.48 34.52 -4.85
N ARG A 421 -16.94 34.91 -3.65
CA ARG A 421 -18.37 35.12 -3.42
C ARG A 421 -18.97 36.19 -4.33
N LYS A 422 -18.17 37.18 -4.76
CA LYS A 422 -18.60 38.24 -5.67
C LYS A 422 -18.91 37.68 -7.06
N GLU A 423 -18.01 36.86 -7.61
CA GLU A 423 -18.19 36.22 -8.92
C GLU A 423 -19.40 35.28 -8.91
N PHE A 424 -19.56 34.50 -7.84
CA PHE A 424 -20.71 33.62 -7.70
C PHE A 424 -22.03 34.39 -7.63
N ASN A 425 -22.10 35.45 -6.82
CA ASN A 425 -23.31 36.28 -6.72
C ASN A 425 -23.64 36.95 -8.07
N ALA A 426 -22.64 37.42 -8.82
CA ALA A 426 -22.87 38.00 -10.14
C ALA A 426 -23.49 36.99 -11.11
N ARG A 427 -22.95 35.76 -11.14
CA ARG A 427 -23.47 34.66 -11.96
C ARG A 427 -24.87 34.21 -11.53
N ALA A 428 -25.15 34.23 -10.23
CA ALA A 428 -26.46 33.89 -9.68
C ALA A 428 -27.53 34.90 -10.11
N THR A 429 -27.24 36.20 -10.06
CA THR A 429 -28.14 37.23 -10.58
C THR A 429 -28.36 37.09 -12.09
N GLU A 430 -27.34 36.70 -12.86
CA GLU A 430 -27.43 36.53 -14.31
C GLU A 430 -28.29 35.32 -14.71
N GLN A 431 -28.12 34.17 -14.07
CA GLN A 431 -28.77 32.92 -14.48
C GLN A 431 -30.05 32.57 -13.70
N VAL A 432 -30.07 32.88 -12.40
CA VAL A 432 -31.18 32.57 -11.49
C VAL A 432 -32.04 33.82 -11.22
N GLY A 433 -31.52 35.01 -11.53
CA GLY A 433 -32.22 36.29 -11.32
C GLY A 433 -32.12 36.85 -9.90
N ALA A 434 -31.57 36.07 -8.96
CA ALA A 434 -31.40 36.47 -7.56
C ALA A 434 -30.11 35.92 -6.95
N VAL A 435 -29.64 36.59 -5.90
CA VAL A 435 -28.49 36.13 -5.09
C VAL A 435 -29.03 35.20 -4.01
N PRO A 436 -28.32 34.10 -3.66
CA PRO A 436 -28.80 33.17 -2.65
C PRO A 436 -28.96 33.85 -1.29
N GLY A 437 -30.05 33.49 -0.62
CA GLY A 437 -30.33 33.91 0.74
C GLY A 437 -29.25 33.41 1.71
N ARG A 438 -29.25 33.96 2.93
CA ARG A 438 -28.27 33.57 3.96
C ARG A 438 -28.26 32.06 4.22
N LYS A 439 -29.45 31.44 4.28
CA LYS A 439 -29.63 30.01 4.54
C LYS A 439 -29.05 29.16 3.41
N GLU A 440 -29.43 29.47 2.17
CA GLU A 440 -28.94 28.78 0.96
C GLU A 440 -27.43 28.90 0.83
N TRP A 441 -26.88 30.10 1.01
CA TRP A 441 -25.43 30.30 0.97
C TRP A 441 -24.69 29.49 2.06
N MET A 442 -25.21 29.47 3.30
CA MET A 442 -24.60 28.65 4.36
C MET A 442 -24.64 27.16 4.02
N THR A 443 -25.74 26.67 3.46
CA THR A 443 -25.88 25.27 3.01
C THR A 443 -24.86 24.94 1.93
N ILE A 444 -24.80 25.73 0.85
CA ILE A 444 -23.83 25.51 -0.25
C ILE A 444 -22.40 25.56 0.25
N GLN A 445 -22.10 26.52 1.13
CA GLN A 445 -20.78 26.68 1.72
C GLN A 445 -20.40 25.46 2.56
N GLN A 446 -21.33 24.94 3.38
CA GLN A 446 -21.10 23.78 4.22
C GLN A 446 -20.98 22.49 3.42
N ASP A 447 -21.74 22.36 2.33
CA ASP A 447 -21.85 21.16 1.51
C ASP A 447 -20.65 21.02 0.55
N LEU A 448 -20.35 22.08 -0.20
CA LEU A 448 -19.48 22.01 -1.38
C LEU A 448 -18.20 22.83 -1.30
N LEU A 449 -18.05 23.76 -0.35
CA LEU A 449 -16.94 24.72 -0.37
C LEU A 449 -15.97 24.55 0.80
N GLU A 450 -14.72 24.88 0.53
CA GLU A 450 -13.65 24.96 1.53
C GLU A 450 -12.72 26.15 1.27
N ARG A 451 -11.89 26.49 2.26
CA ARG A 451 -10.97 27.64 2.21
C ARG A 451 -9.54 27.15 2.47
N MET A 452 -8.59 27.58 1.64
CA MET A 452 -7.16 27.42 1.93
C MET A 452 -6.69 28.52 2.89
N SER A 453 -5.81 28.16 3.83
CA SER A 453 -5.31 29.06 4.89
C SER A 453 -4.69 30.35 4.32
N ASN A 454 -4.95 31.47 4.99
CA ASN A 454 -4.50 32.85 4.73
C ASN A 454 -5.20 33.66 3.62
N ARG A 455 -6.14 33.11 2.82
CA ARG A 455 -6.89 33.89 1.82
C ARG A 455 -8.39 33.89 2.10
N HIS A 456 -8.86 34.89 2.84
CA HIS A 456 -10.25 34.92 3.31
C HIS A 456 -11.33 35.11 2.23
N SER A 457 -10.97 35.43 0.99
CA SER A 457 -11.91 35.80 -0.08
C SER A 457 -12.06 34.77 -1.21
N GLN A 458 -11.32 33.65 -1.17
CA GLN A 458 -11.32 32.62 -2.21
C GLN A 458 -11.92 31.32 -1.68
N TRP A 459 -12.73 30.68 -2.50
CA TRP A 459 -13.41 29.41 -2.26
C TRP A 459 -12.96 28.37 -3.27
N TYR A 460 -12.79 27.16 -2.77
CA TYR A 460 -12.40 25.99 -3.54
C TYR A 460 -13.47 24.91 -3.36
N LEU A 461 -13.59 24.03 -4.34
CA LEU A 461 -14.49 22.89 -4.23
C LEU A 461 -13.96 21.93 -3.16
N ARG A 462 -14.84 21.43 -2.29
CA ARG A 462 -14.47 20.55 -1.18
C ARG A 462 -13.71 19.32 -1.69
N GLY A 463 -12.61 18.99 -1.01
CA GLY A 463 -11.75 17.85 -1.36
C GLY A 463 -10.70 18.16 -2.42
N THR A 464 -10.65 19.39 -2.95
CA THR A 464 -9.63 19.80 -3.92
C THR A 464 -8.44 20.51 -3.27
N SER A 465 -8.60 21.11 -2.09
CA SER A 465 -7.56 21.91 -1.43
C SER A 465 -6.32 21.11 -1.10
N THR A 466 -6.44 19.85 -0.66
CA THR A 466 -5.27 18.99 -0.38
C THR A 466 -4.45 18.72 -1.63
N ILE A 467 -5.11 18.60 -2.79
CA ILE A 467 -4.45 18.41 -4.08
C ILE A 467 -3.83 19.72 -4.55
N LEU A 468 -4.55 20.84 -4.39
CA LEU A 468 -4.11 22.17 -4.78
C LEU A 468 -2.99 22.74 -3.88
N THR A 469 -2.85 22.32 -2.63
CA THR A 469 -1.73 22.72 -1.75
C THR A 469 -0.42 21.99 -2.06
N ASN A 470 -0.49 20.90 -2.83
CA ASN A 470 0.68 20.14 -3.30
C ASN A 470 1.15 20.59 -4.69
N LEU A 471 0.45 21.57 -5.29
CA LEU A 471 0.90 22.36 -6.44
C LEU A 471 1.68 23.58 -5.94
#